data_AF-A0A849TUS2-F1
#
_entry.id   AF-A0A849TUS2-F1
#
_cell.length_a   1.000
_cell.length_b   1.000
_cell.length_c   1.000
_cell.angle_alpha   90.00
_cell.angle_beta   90.00
_cell.angle_gamma   90.00
#
_symmetry.space_group_name_H-M   'P 1'
#
loop_
_entity.id
_entity.type
_entity.pdbx_description
1 polymer ?
#
loop_
_entity_poly.entity_id
_entity_poly.type
_entity_poly.pdbx_seq_one_letter_code
_entity_poly.pdbx_strand_id
1 'polypeptide(L)'
;MPRVSFVADMESNLVEAVEGVDRSLLHQAYWDQNEFLLLEQFIPPLVVESCLCETEQLSGEVHRNYVPGHKQGGSVSSYVIREKAPVILALYRSPALRTFLSRLVDAPLMLCPEDDPHACALYYYTKPGDHIGFHYDTSYYKGARYTVLIGLVEQSEHCRLVARV
;
A
#
# COMPACT_ATOMS: atom_id res chain seq x y z
N MET A 1 16.37 22.09 -2.31
CA MET A 1 16.84 20.70 -2.13
C MET A 1 16.46 20.10 -0.76
N PRO A 2 15.17 20.09 -0.33
CA PRO A 2 14.75 19.34 0.86
C PRO A 2 14.18 17.94 0.58
N ARG A 3 13.73 17.62 -0.65
CA ARG A 3 13.02 16.34 -0.95
C ARG A 3 13.90 15.07 -0.92
N VAL A 4 15.20 15.18 -1.16
CA VAL A 4 16.11 14.03 -1.25
C VAL A 4 16.44 13.47 0.15
N SER A 5 16.51 14.32 1.17
CA SER A 5 16.75 13.86 2.55
C SER A 5 15.56 13.04 3.07
N PHE A 6 14.32 13.49 2.84
CA PHE A 6 13.13 12.77 3.31
C PHE A 6 13.00 11.35 2.76
N VAL A 7 13.34 11.12 1.48
CA VAL A 7 13.28 9.77 0.89
C VAL A 7 14.37 8.86 1.49
N ALA A 8 15.57 9.39 1.72
CA ALA A 8 16.63 8.63 2.36
C ALA A 8 16.27 8.29 3.82
N ASP A 9 15.75 9.27 4.57
CA ASP A 9 15.31 9.08 5.94
C ASP A 9 14.19 8.04 6.02
N MET A 10 13.20 8.12 5.12
CA MET A 10 12.12 7.13 5.01
C MET A 10 12.65 5.72 4.76
N GLU A 11 13.58 5.56 3.82
CA GLU A 11 14.17 4.25 3.52
C GLU A 11 14.94 3.71 4.73
N SER A 12 15.70 4.55 5.45
CA SER A 12 16.39 4.15 6.68
C SER A 12 15.41 3.69 7.77
N ASN A 13 14.29 4.39 7.96
CA ASN A 13 13.25 3.98 8.90
C ASN A 13 12.61 2.64 8.51
N LEU A 14 12.39 2.40 7.21
CA LEU A 14 11.88 1.12 6.72
C LEU A 14 12.89 -0.02 6.93
N VAL A 15 14.19 0.24 6.74
CA VAL A 15 15.25 -0.75 7.03
C VAL A 15 15.19 -1.18 8.50
N GLU A 16 15.13 -0.23 9.42
CA GLU A 16 15.03 -0.53 10.86
C GLU A 16 13.78 -1.35 11.18
N ALA A 17 12.63 -0.99 10.59
CA ALA A 17 11.38 -1.72 10.79
C ALA A 17 11.43 -3.17 10.27
N VAL A 18 12.00 -3.41 9.08
CA VAL A 18 12.11 -4.77 8.53
C VAL A 18 13.16 -5.61 9.25
N GLU A 19 14.15 -5.00 9.89
CA GLU A 19 15.15 -5.70 10.70
C GLU A 19 14.62 -6.06 12.09
N GLY A 20 13.67 -5.28 12.62
CA GLY A 20 13.06 -5.50 13.93
C GLY A 20 12.03 -6.63 14.01
N VAL A 21 11.61 -7.21 12.87
CA VAL A 21 10.59 -8.28 12.84
C VAL A 21 11.19 -9.69 12.85
N ASP A 22 10.52 -10.64 13.52
CA ASP A 22 10.84 -12.06 13.41
C ASP A 22 10.35 -12.60 12.05
N ARG A 23 11.27 -12.59 11.08
CA ARG A 23 10.98 -13.02 9.72
C ARG A 23 10.55 -14.47 9.61
N SER A 24 11.07 -15.36 10.47
CA SER A 24 10.71 -16.78 10.43
C SER A 24 9.28 -16.98 10.90
N LEU A 25 8.88 -16.27 11.97
CA LEU A 25 7.49 -16.28 12.44
C LEU A 25 6.52 -15.70 11.40
N LEU A 26 6.88 -14.59 10.75
CA LEU A 26 6.03 -13.96 9.74
C LEU A 26 5.89 -14.81 8.48
N HIS A 27 6.98 -15.44 8.04
CA HIS A 27 6.98 -16.37 6.91
C HIS A 27 6.06 -17.56 7.18
N GLN A 28 6.19 -18.19 8.35
CA GLN A 28 5.28 -19.27 8.73
C GLN A 28 3.82 -18.79 8.77
N ALA A 29 3.56 -17.64 9.40
CA ALA A 29 2.21 -17.09 9.50
C ALA A 29 1.57 -16.82 8.12
N TYR A 30 2.36 -16.34 7.15
CA TYR A 30 1.90 -16.08 5.79
C TYR A 30 1.44 -17.36 5.08
N TRP A 31 2.24 -18.42 5.16
CA TRP A 31 1.90 -19.70 4.53
C TRP A 31 0.78 -20.45 5.25
N ASP A 32 0.76 -20.40 6.59
CA ASP A 32 -0.29 -21.01 7.42
C ASP A 32 -1.66 -20.33 7.22
N GLN A 33 -1.68 -19.05 6.81
CA GLN A 33 -2.89 -18.26 6.54
C GLN A 33 -3.22 -18.17 5.04
N ASN A 34 -2.78 -19.14 4.23
CA ASN A 34 -3.11 -19.21 2.80
C ASN A 34 -2.72 -17.91 2.04
N GLU A 35 -1.45 -17.53 2.15
CA GLU A 35 -0.85 -16.40 1.44
C GLU A 35 -1.41 -15.03 1.88
N PHE A 36 -1.79 -14.91 3.16
CA PHE A 36 -2.27 -13.67 3.78
C PHE A 36 -1.47 -13.32 5.04
N LEU A 37 -1.18 -12.04 5.22
CA LEU A 37 -0.55 -11.53 6.43
C LEU A 37 -1.06 -10.11 6.74
N LEU A 38 -1.48 -9.90 7.98
CA LEU A 38 -1.78 -8.58 8.53
C LEU A 38 -0.70 -8.20 9.53
N LEU A 39 -0.04 -7.07 9.31
CA LEU A 39 0.96 -6.53 10.23
C LEU A 39 0.48 -5.19 10.78
N GLU A 40 0.07 -5.20 12.05
CA GLU A 40 -0.33 -3.97 12.73
C GLU A 40 0.90 -3.13 13.09
N GLN A 41 0.82 -1.81 12.84
CA GLN A 41 1.86 -0.84 13.22
C GLN A 41 3.27 -1.16 12.67
N PHE A 42 3.33 -1.89 11.54
CA PHE A 42 4.59 -2.27 10.91
C PHE A 42 5.30 -1.12 10.20
N ILE A 43 4.54 -0.26 9.52
CA ILE A 43 5.12 0.93 8.88
C ILE A 43 5.35 1.98 9.97
N PRO A 44 6.58 2.47 10.17
CA PRO A 44 6.88 3.43 11.23
C PRO A 44 6.03 4.71 11.11
N PRO A 45 5.60 5.31 12.23
CA PRO A 45 4.82 6.56 12.20
C PRO A 45 5.49 7.67 11.37
N LEU A 46 6.82 7.83 11.46
CA LEU A 46 7.57 8.83 10.69
C LEU A 46 7.47 8.63 9.16
N VAL A 47 7.37 7.37 8.71
CA VAL A 47 7.18 7.04 7.30
C VAL A 47 5.76 7.40 6.86
N VAL A 48 4.76 7.08 7.70
CA VAL A 48 3.36 7.43 7.44
C VAL A 48 3.17 8.95 7.42
N GLU A 49 3.69 9.66 8.42
CA GLU A 49 3.63 11.13 8.55
C GLU A 49 4.20 11.83 7.31
N SER A 50 5.30 11.31 6.77
CA SER A 50 5.91 11.83 5.54
C SER A 50 4.98 11.72 4.32
N CYS A 51 4.06 10.75 4.30
CA CYS A 51 3.07 10.56 3.23
C CYS A 51 1.79 11.39 3.42
N LEU A 52 1.52 11.91 4.63
CA LEU A 52 0.25 12.59 4.92
C LEU A 52 0.08 13.89 4.14
N CYS A 53 1.16 14.67 3.99
CA CYS A 53 1.12 15.92 3.22
C CYS A 53 0.73 15.67 1.75
N GLU A 54 1.24 14.60 1.14
CA GLU A 54 0.89 14.23 -0.23
C GLU A 54 -0.54 13.68 -0.32
N THR A 55 -1.01 12.96 0.71
CA THR A 55 -2.40 12.51 0.81
C THR A 55 -3.37 13.69 0.82
N GLU A 56 -3.05 14.79 1.52
CA GLU A 56 -3.86 16.00 1.51
C GLU A 56 -3.79 16.73 0.16
N GLN A 57 -2.59 16.87 -0.42
CA GLN A 57 -2.38 17.53 -1.71
C GLN A 57 -3.13 16.82 -2.86
N LEU A 58 -3.16 15.50 -2.83
CA LEU A 58 -3.84 14.68 -3.84
C LEU A 58 -5.37 14.68 -3.71
N SER A 59 -5.95 15.27 -2.66
CA SER A 59 -7.41 15.28 -2.45
C SER A 59 -8.20 15.90 -3.62
N GLY A 60 -7.60 16.89 -4.32
CA GLY A 60 -8.19 17.52 -5.51
C GLY A 60 -8.14 16.66 -6.77
N GLU A 61 -7.36 15.59 -6.78
CA GLU A 61 -7.17 14.68 -7.91
C GLU A 61 -8.01 13.40 -7.79
N VAL A 62 -8.81 13.30 -6.73
CA VAL A 62 -9.58 12.10 -6.41
C VAL A 62 -10.69 11.88 -7.44
N HIS A 63 -10.55 10.79 -8.21
CA HIS A 63 -11.61 10.31 -9.07
C HIS A 63 -12.54 9.39 -8.26
N ARG A 64 -13.83 9.76 -8.18
CA ARG A 64 -14.82 8.97 -7.44
C ARG A 64 -15.59 8.05 -8.37
N ASN A 65 -15.73 6.80 -7.95
CA ASN A 65 -16.45 5.77 -8.70
C ASN A 65 -17.54 5.15 -7.81
N TYR A 66 -18.67 4.82 -8.42
CA TYR A 66 -19.75 4.08 -7.80
C TYR A 66 -20.19 2.97 -8.76
N VAL A 67 -20.10 1.73 -8.28
CA VAL A 67 -20.60 0.54 -8.95
C VAL A 67 -21.60 -0.11 -8.00
N PRO A 68 -22.91 -0.09 -8.33
CA PRO A 68 -23.95 -0.63 -7.46
C PRO A 68 -23.66 -2.06 -7.01
N GLY A 69 -23.76 -2.29 -5.69
CA GLY A 69 -23.53 -3.60 -5.07
C GLY A 69 -22.07 -4.07 -5.04
N HIS A 70 -21.12 -3.26 -5.52
CA HIS A 70 -19.72 -3.64 -5.58
C HIS A 70 -18.78 -2.64 -4.91
N LYS A 71 -18.82 -1.36 -5.28
CA LYS A 71 -17.92 -0.37 -4.68
C LYS A 71 -18.45 1.05 -4.73
N GLN A 72 -18.03 1.84 -3.75
CA GLN A 72 -18.16 3.28 -3.72
C GLN A 72 -16.90 3.87 -3.08
N GLY A 73 -16.24 4.81 -3.73
CA GLY A 73 -15.07 5.44 -3.13
C GLY A 73 -14.34 6.38 -4.07
N GLY A 74 -13.35 7.07 -3.51
CA GLY A 74 -12.38 7.85 -4.27
C GLY A 74 -11.10 7.06 -4.50
N SER A 75 -10.43 7.33 -5.62
CA SER A 75 -9.08 6.83 -5.87
C SER A 75 -8.25 7.84 -6.65
N VAL A 76 -6.95 7.82 -6.42
CA VAL A 76 -5.92 8.48 -7.24
C VAL A 76 -5.06 7.41 -7.89
N SER A 77 -4.83 7.53 -9.20
CA SER A 77 -4.11 6.54 -9.99
C SER A 77 -2.59 6.67 -9.86
N SER A 78 -1.89 5.61 -10.26
CA SER A 78 -0.41 5.56 -10.31
C SER A 78 0.21 6.72 -11.09
N TYR A 79 -0.43 7.15 -12.18
CA TYR A 79 0.07 8.26 -12.99
C TYR A 79 0.12 9.58 -12.23
N VAL A 80 -0.93 9.89 -11.48
CA VAL A 80 -1.02 11.11 -10.68
C VAL A 80 -0.05 11.03 -9.50
N ILE A 81 0.05 9.87 -8.84
CA ILE A 81 1.01 9.65 -7.76
C ILE A 81 2.44 9.89 -8.25
N ARG A 82 2.79 9.36 -9.43
CA ARG A 82 4.13 9.55 -10.00
C ARG A 82 4.48 11.01 -10.25
N GLU A 83 3.49 11.81 -10.66
CA GLU A 83 3.69 13.23 -10.96
C GLU A 83 3.71 14.09 -9.69
N LYS A 84 2.81 13.81 -8.74
CA LYS A 84 2.47 14.75 -7.66
C LYS A 84 2.83 14.27 -6.25
N ALA A 85 3.11 12.98 -6.05
CA ALA A 85 3.36 12.39 -4.74
C ALA A 85 4.67 11.57 -4.71
N PRO A 86 5.84 12.23 -4.79
CA PRO A 86 7.14 11.57 -4.79
C PRO A 86 7.45 10.74 -3.53
N VAL A 87 6.91 11.09 -2.35
CA VAL A 87 7.14 10.33 -1.11
C VAL A 87 6.35 9.03 -1.12
N ILE A 88 5.06 9.07 -1.47
CA ILE A 88 4.22 7.86 -1.64
C ILE A 88 4.81 6.96 -2.73
N LEU A 89 5.27 7.55 -3.84
CA LEU A 89 5.94 6.79 -4.90
C LEU A 89 7.23 6.14 -4.40
N ALA A 90 8.00 6.83 -3.57
CA ALA A 90 9.23 6.29 -2.99
C ALA A 90 8.94 5.15 -2.00
N LEU A 91 7.85 5.21 -1.21
CA LEU A 91 7.41 4.12 -0.35
C LEU A 91 7.07 2.88 -1.18
N TYR A 92 6.29 3.04 -2.26
CA TYR A 92 6.01 1.95 -3.22
C TYR A 92 7.28 1.35 -3.84
N ARG A 93 8.29 2.18 -4.10
CA ARG A 93 9.56 1.78 -4.72
C ARG A 93 10.64 1.33 -3.73
N SER A 94 10.35 1.31 -2.42
CA SER A 94 11.33 1.03 -1.36
C SER A 94 12.04 -0.31 -1.59
N PRO A 95 13.38 -0.32 -1.76
CA PRO A 95 14.18 -1.53 -1.81
C PRO A 95 14.07 -2.39 -0.54
N ALA A 96 14.06 -1.78 0.65
CA ALA A 96 13.94 -2.47 1.92
C ALA A 96 12.64 -3.25 2.00
N LEU A 97 11.50 -2.59 1.74
CA LEU A 97 10.18 -3.22 1.77
C LEU A 97 10.06 -4.31 0.71
N ARG A 98 10.51 -4.06 -0.53
CA ARG A 98 10.45 -5.07 -1.60
C ARG A 98 11.32 -6.28 -1.32
N THR A 99 12.51 -6.10 -0.74
CA THR A 99 13.41 -7.20 -0.36
C THR A 99 12.81 -8.02 0.77
N PHE A 100 12.23 -7.36 1.77
CA PHE A 100 11.50 -8.01 2.85
C PHE A 100 10.35 -8.87 2.31
N LEU A 101 9.47 -8.28 1.50
CA LEU A 101 8.34 -8.99 0.90
C LEU A 101 8.78 -10.14 -0.02
N SER A 102 9.87 -9.96 -0.79
CA SER A 102 10.41 -11.04 -1.63
C SER A 102 10.86 -12.26 -0.83
N ARG A 103 11.42 -12.03 0.35
CA ARG A 103 11.81 -13.10 1.28
C ARG A 103 10.61 -13.72 1.97
N LEU A 104 9.56 -12.93 2.25
CA LEU A 104 8.34 -13.43 2.87
C LEU A 104 7.61 -14.44 1.95
N VAL A 105 7.53 -14.15 0.66
CA VAL A 105 6.78 -14.96 -0.33
C VAL A 105 7.66 -15.98 -1.07
N ASP A 106 8.93 -16.13 -0.68
CA ASP A 106 9.93 -16.99 -1.35
C ASP A 106 10.04 -16.77 -2.88
N ALA A 107 9.84 -15.53 -3.34
CA ALA A 107 9.91 -15.19 -4.75
C ALA A 107 10.48 -13.79 -4.97
N PRO A 108 11.28 -13.55 -6.04
CA PRO A 108 11.77 -12.23 -6.37
C PRO A 108 10.61 -11.33 -6.81
N LEU A 109 10.28 -10.31 -6.01
CA LEU A 109 9.24 -9.35 -6.37
C LEU A 109 9.77 -8.26 -7.31
N MET A 110 8.96 -7.99 -8.34
CA MET A 110 9.21 -6.94 -9.31
C MET A 110 8.17 -5.84 -9.13
N LEU A 111 8.56 -4.60 -9.45
CA LEU A 111 7.58 -3.51 -9.56
C LEU A 111 6.68 -3.78 -10.78
N CYS A 112 5.42 -3.37 -10.68
CA CYS A 112 4.54 -3.37 -11.85
C CYS A 112 5.10 -2.42 -12.93
N PRO A 113 4.79 -2.66 -14.22
CA PRO A 113 5.14 -1.75 -15.30
C PRO A 113 4.73 -0.31 -15.02
N GLU A 114 5.51 0.66 -15.50
CA GLU A 114 5.25 2.08 -15.25
C GLU A 114 3.96 2.59 -15.90
N ASP A 115 3.46 1.90 -16.92
CA ASP A 115 2.21 2.19 -17.59
C ASP A 115 1.00 1.48 -16.97
N ASP A 116 1.16 0.69 -15.89
CA ASP A 116 0.03 0.10 -15.16
C ASP A 116 -0.63 1.18 -14.26
N PRO A 117 -1.89 1.59 -14.54
CA PRO A 117 -2.60 2.57 -13.71
C PRO A 117 -2.88 2.08 -12.29
N HIS A 118 -2.81 0.76 -12.07
CA HIS A 118 -3.05 0.07 -10.81
C HIS A 118 -1.76 -0.42 -10.13
N ALA A 119 -0.58 0.00 -10.60
CA ALA A 119 0.71 -0.34 -9.97
C ALA A 119 0.79 0.16 -8.51
N CYS A 120 0.35 1.40 -8.28
CA CYS A 120 0.27 2.04 -6.98
C CYS A 120 -0.94 2.99 -7.02
N ALA A 121 -1.93 2.78 -6.17
CA ALA A 121 -3.12 3.61 -6.12
C ALA A 121 -3.39 4.04 -4.67
N LEU A 122 -3.94 5.23 -4.51
CA LEU A 122 -4.34 5.76 -3.21
C LEU A 122 -5.88 5.80 -3.15
N TYR A 123 -6.46 5.12 -2.16
CA TYR A 123 -7.91 5.02 -1.99
C TYR A 123 -8.40 5.96 -0.89
N TYR A 124 -9.49 6.65 -1.15
CA TYR A 124 -10.14 7.60 -0.26
C TYR A 124 -11.57 7.12 0.05
N TYR A 125 -11.76 6.58 1.25
CA TYR A 125 -13.07 6.22 1.80
C TYR A 125 -13.53 7.32 2.77
N THR A 126 -13.77 8.52 2.24
CA THR A 126 -14.01 9.76 3.00
C THR A 126 -15.48 10.19 3.09
N LYS A 127 -16.39 9.47 2.44
CA LYS A 127 -17.83 9.78 2.46
C LYS A 127 -18.64 8.63 3.07
N PRO A 128 -19.78 8.92 3.72
CA PRO A 128 -20.70 7.88 4.17
C PRO A 128 -21.08 6.93 3.03
N GLY A 129 -21.06 5.63 3.33
CA GLY A 129 -21.39 4.59 2.35
C GLY A 129 -20.25 4.26 1.38
N ASP A 130 -19.09 4.89 1.48
CA ASP A 130 -17.89 4.43 0.79
C ASP A 130 -17.54 3.00 1.26
N HIS A 131 -17.29 2.09 0.31
CA HIS A 131 -17.01 0.68 0.56
C HIS A 131 -16.36 0.02 -0.67
N ILE A 132 -15.78 -1.15 -0.42
CA ILE A 132 -15.48 -2.15 -1.43
C ILE A 132 -16.06 -3.47 -0.93
N GLY A 133 -16.92 -4.09 -1.74
CA GLY A 133 -17.53 -5.38 -1.41
C GLY A 133 -16.52 -6.51 -1.45
N PHE A 134 -16.90 -7.69 -0.94
CA PHE A 134 -16.07 -8.90 -1.07
C PHE A 134 -15.80 -9.20 -2.54
N HIS A 135 -14.53 -9.31 -2.89
CA HIS A 135 -14.07 -9.65 -4.23
C HIS A 135 -12.66 -10.24 -4.18
N TYR A 136 -12.23 -10.82 -5.29
CA TYR A 136 -10.84 -11.18 -5.54
C TYR A 136 -10.23 -10.15 -6.47
N ASP A 137 -9.01 -9.72 -6.17
CA ASP A 137 -8.20 -8.98 -7.12
C ASP A 137 -7.80 -9.91 -8.27
N THR A 138 -8.23 -9.58 -9.49
CA THR A 138 -7.86 -10.34 -10.69
C THR A 138 -6.68 -9.68 -11.39
N SER A 139 -5.62 -10.43 -11.61
CA SER A 139 -4.44 -9.99 -12.36
C SER A 139 -4.57 -10.30 -13.84
N TYR A 140 -4.20 -9.33 -14.69
CA TYR A 140 -4.03 -9.55 -16.14
C TYR A 140 -2.60 -10.01 -16.51
N TYR A 141 -1.70 -10.12 -15.53
CA TYR A 141 -0.32 -10.54 -15.74
C TYR A 141 -0.18 -12.06 -15.73
N LYS A 142 0.74 -12.58 -16.53
CA LYS A 142 1.15 -13.98 -16.47
C LYS A 142 2.09 -14.18 -15.27
N GLY A 143 1.62 -14.85 -14.23
CA GLY A 143 2.37 -15.16 -13.01
C GLY A 143 1.68 -14.67 -11.75
N ALA A 144 2.32 -14.87 -10.59
CA ALA A 144 1.82 -14.37 -9.32
C ALA A 144 1.87 -12.84 -9.28
N ARG A 145 0.80 -12.22 -8.79
CA ARG A 145 0.73 -10.78 -8.48
C ARG A 145 0.25 -10.65 -7.05
N TYR A 146 0.94 -9.81 -6.28
CA TYR A 146 0.67 -9.60 -4.87
C TYR A 146 0.07 -8.22 -4.67
N THR A 147 -0.87 -8.11 -3.73
CA THR A 147 -1.45 -6.84 -3.28
C THR A 147 -0.86 -6.52 -1.91
N VAL A 148 -0.36 -5.29 -1.75
CA VAL A 148 0.09 -4.75 -0.46
C VAL A 148 -0.78 -3.55 -0.13
N LEU A 149 -1.44 -3.60 1.04
CA LEU A 149 -2.24 -2.51 1.57
C LEU A 149 -1.50 -1.85 2.72
N ILE A 150 -1.29 -0.53 2.62
CA ILE A 150 -0.68 0.27 3.68
C ILE A 150 -1.71 1.29 4.15
N GLY A 151 -2.10 1.20 5.42
CA GLY A 151 -2.96 2.21 6.05
C GLY A 151 -2.17 3.49 6.31
N LEU A 152 -2.67 4.62 5.81
CA LEU A 152 -2.06 5.94 6.04
C LEU A 152 -2.87 6.77 7.05
N VAL A 153 -4.20 6.75 6.93
CA VAL A 153 -5.12 7.49 7.79
C VAL A 153 -6.32 6.61 8.10
N GLU A 154 -6.62 6.42 9.37
CA GLU A 154 -7.88 5.84 9.84
C GLU A 154 -8.53 6.82 10.83
N GLN A 155 -9.72 7.30 10.48
CA GLN A 155 -10.51 8.27 11.26
C GLN A 155 -11.97 7.82 11.39
N SER A 156 -12.26 6.57 11.04
CA SER A 156 -13.57 5.94 11.09
C SER A 156 -13.55 4.78 12.07
N GLU A 157 -14.59 4.70 12.89
CA GLU A 157 -14.80 3.54 13.78
C GLU A 157 -15.47 2.37 13.02
N HIS A 158 -15.98 2.64 11.82
CA HIS A 158 -16.79 1.73 11.02
C HIS A 158 -16.08 1.19 9.78
N CYS A 159 -15.04 1.87 9.28
CA CYS A 159 -14.26 1.38 8.15
C CYS A 159 -13.30 0.30 8.63
N ARG A 160 -13.36 -0.88 8.03
CA ARG A 160 -12.53 -2.03 8.43
C ARG A 160 -12.14 -2.84 7.22
N LEU A 161 -10.89 -3.30 7.19
CA LEU A 161 -10.49 -4.37 6.29
C LEU A 161 -11.08 -5.68 6.81
N VAL A 162 -11.86 -6.37 5.98
CA VAL A 162 -12.42 -7.68 6.30
C VAL A 162 -11.90 -8.68 5.29
N ALA A 163 -11.16 -9.68 5.76
CA ALA A 163 -10.68 -10.78 4.95
C ALA A 163 -11.38 -12.08 5.37
N ARG A 164 -11.63 -12.95 4.41
CA ARG A 164 -11.96 -14.36 4.65
C ARG A 164 -10.75 -15.16 4.22
N VAL A 165 -9.90 -15.47 5.19
CA VAL A 165 -8.70 -16.29 5.03
C VAL A 165 -9.03 -17.75 5.29
#